data_AF-A0A0D3GL10-F1
#
_entry.id   AF-A0A0D3GL10-F1
#
_cell.length_a   1.000
_cell.length_b   1.000
_cell.length_c   1.000
_cell.angle_alpha   90.00
_cell.angle_beta   90.00
_cell.angle_gamma   90.00
#
_symmetry.space_group_name_H-M   'P 1'
#
loop_
_entity.id
_entity.type
_entity.pdbx_description
1 polymer ?
#
loop_
_entity_poly.entity_id
_entity_poly.type
_entity_poly.pdbx_seq_one_letter_code
_entity_poly.pdbx_strand_id
1 'polypeptide(L)'
;MTGQWTPNGNDLVASDATVSFKTAFWFWMTPQSPKPSCHAVITGQWTPSADDQAAGRVPGYGEITNIINGGVECGHGADDKVADRIGFYKRYCDMLGVSYGDNLDCYNQRPYPPS
;
A
#
# COMPACT_ATOMS: atom_id res chain seq x y z
N MET A 1 -0.44 -18.41 -10.30
CA MET A 1 0.59 -17.97 -11.26
C MET A 1 1.94 -18.09 -10.58
N THR A 2 2.57 -19.25 -10.67
CA THR A 2 3.85 -19.54 -10.02
C THR A 2 4.88 -19.82 -11.08
N GLY A 3 5.96 -19.03 -11.06
CA GLY A 3 7.29 -19.48 -11.48
C GLY A 3 7.61 -19.43 -12.96
N GLN A 4 8.03 -18.26 -13.44
CA GLN A 4 9.07 -18.18 -14.47
C GLN A 4 9.71 -16.78 -14.49
N TRP A 5 10.60 -16.48 -13.52
CA TRP A 5 11.30 -15.20 -13.44
C TRP A 5 12.83 -15.27 -13.50
N THR A 6 13.43 -16.40 -13.88
CA THR A 6 14.81 -16.38 -14.41
C THR A 6 15.05 -17.62 -15.25
N PRO A 7 15.31 -17.44 -16.55
CA PRO A 7 16.64 -17.82 -17.01
C PRO A 7 17.21 -16.80 -18.01
N ASN A 8 18.43 -16.34 -17.76
CA ASN A 8 19.30 -15.61 -18.70
C ASN A 8 19.00 -14.09 -18.86
N GLY A 9 19.56 -13.28 -17.97
CA GLY A 9 20.15 -11.98 -18.34
C GLY A 9 19.22 -10.79 -18.59
N ASN A 10 17.90 -10.95 -18.69
CA ASN A 10 16.97 -9.83 -18.78
C ASN A 10 16.01 -9.82 -17.58
N ASP A 11 16.13 -8.80 -16.73
CA ASP A 11 15.14 -8.48 -15.72
C ASP A 11 13.87 -7.97 -16.41
N LEU A 12 12.89 -8.86 -16.58
CA LEU A 12 11.63 -8.57 -17.25
C LEU A 12 10.79 -7.53 -16.50
N VAL A 13 10.93 -7.40 -15.19
CA VAL A 13 10.22 -6.36 -14.42
C VAL A 13 10.73 -4.97 -14.79
N ALA A 14 12.03 -4.86 -15.08
CA ALA A 14 12.67 -3.62 -15.49
C ALA A 14 12.62 -3.36 -17.02
N SER A 15 12.43 -4.40 -17.84
CA SER A 15 12.56 -4.30 -19.31
C SER A 15 11.27 -4.52 -20.10
N ASP A 16 10.22 -5.10 -19.51
CA ASP A 16 8.91 -5.26 -20.15
C ASP A 16 7.84 -4.47 -19.36
N ALA A 17 7.27 -3.44 -20.00
CA ALA A 17 6.27 -2.57 -19.36
C ALA A 17 5.02 -3.34 -18.94
N THR A 18 4.57 -4.32 -19.71
CA THR A 18 3.39 -5.12 -19.37
C THR A 18 3.66 -5.97 -18.14
N VAL A 19 4.83 -6.59 -18.06
CA VAL A 19 5.28 -7.32 -16.87
C VAL A 19 5.38 -6.39 -15.68
N SER A 20 6.00 -5.22 -15.84
CA SER A 20 6.17 -4.22 -14.78
C SER A 20 4.84 -3.80 -14.16
N PHE A 21 3.83 -3.49 -14.98
CA PHE A 21 2.49 -3.19 -14.46
C PHE A 21 1.80 -4.41 -13.83
N LYS A 22 1.96 -5.60 -14.42
CA LYS A 22 1.37 -6.83 -13.85
C LYS A 22 1.91 -7.12 -12.46
N THR A 23 3.20 -6.90 -12.18
CA THR A 23 3.77 -7.12 -10.85
C THR A 23 3.26 -6.09 -9.84
N ALA A 24 3.13 -4.82 -10.24
CA ALA A 24 2.53 -3.78 -9.41
C ALA A 24 1.07 -4.09 -9.05
N PHE A 25 0.25 -4.49 -10.03
CA PHE A 25 -1.13 -4.92 -9.77
C PHE A 25 -1.18 -6.20 -8.94
N TRP A 26 -0.31 -7.17 -9.19
CA TRP A 26 -0.25 -8.38 -8.38
C TRP A 26 0.01 -8.04 -6.91
N PHE A 27 0.96 -7.16 -6.61
CA PHE A 27 1.20 -6.69 -5.25
C PHE A 27 -0.05 -5.99 -4.68
N TRP A 28 -0.67 -5.08 -5.43
CA TRP A 28 -1.84 -4.31 -5.01
C TRP A 28 -3.06 -5.17 -4.65
N MET A 29 -3.24 -6.28 -5.38
CA MET A 29 -4.40 -7.17 -5.25
C MET A 29 -4.17 -8.34 -4.27
N THR A 30 -2.92 -8.70 -3.95
CA THR A 30 -2.60 -9.92 -3.21
C THR A 30 -2.43 -9.64 -1.71
N PRO A 31 -3.28 -10.17 -0.82
CA PRO A 31 -3.07 -10.07 0.62
C PRO A 31 -1.84 -10.88 1.04
N GLN A 32 -1.09 -10.37 2.01
CA GLN A 32 0.09 -11.02 2.57
C GLN A 32 -0.03 -11.02 4.09
N SER A 33 -0.63 -12.09 4.64
CA SER A 33 -0.94 -12.18 6.07
C SER A 33 0.26 -11.78 6.95
N PRO A 34 0.07 -10.88 7.93
CA PRO A 34 -1.22 -10.37 8.44
C PRO A 34 -1.83 -9.20 7.65
N LYS A 35 -1.18 -8.70 6.60
CA LYS A 35 -1.62 -7.54 5.82
C LYS A 35 -2.80 -7.89 4.90
N PRO A 36 -3.86 -7.06 4.85
CA PRO A 36 -4.85 -7.15 3.78
C PRO A 36 -4.22 -6.71 2.43
N SER A 37 -4.95 -6.87 1.33
CA SER A 37 -4.53 -6.26 0.06
C SER A 37 -4.84 -4.77 0.06
N CYS A 38 -4.02 -3.97 -0.63
CA CYS A 38 -4.27 -2.54 -0.81
C CYS A 38 -5.65 -2.30 -1.46
N HIS A 39 -6.00 -3.17 -2.41
CA HIS A 39 -7.30 -3.15 -3.06
C HIS A 39 -8.46 -3.28 -2.07
N ALA A 40 -8.43 -4.26 -1.16
CA ALA A 40 -9.51 -4.45 -0.20
C ALA A 40 -9.67 -3.26 0.76
N VAL A 41 -8.59 -2.56 1.09
CA VAL A 41 -8.64 -1.34 1.91
C VAL A 41 -9.36 -0.22 1.16
N ILE A 42 -8.93 0.11 -0.07
CA ILE A 42 -9.48 1.28 -0.78
C ILE A 42 -10.92 1.08 -1.28
N THR A 43 -11.34 -0.16 -1.50
CA THR A 43 -12.73 -0.49 -1.91
C THR A 43 -13.67 -0.71 -0.72
N GLY A 44 -13.19 -0.55 0.52
CA GLY A 44 -14.01 -0.73 1.72
C GLY A 44 -14.38 -2.19 2.03
N GLN A 45 -13.64 -3.16 1.48
CA GLN A 45 -13.87 -4.59 1.69
C GLN A 45 -13.11 -5.15 2.91
N TRP A 46 -12.07 -4.46 3.36
CA TRP A 46 -11.34 -4.83 4.57
C TRP A 46 -12.01 -4.25 5.82
N THR A 47 -12.28 -5.13 6.78
CA THR A 47 -12.73 -4.75 8.13
C THR A 47 -11.56 -4.94 9.10
N PRO A 48 -11.08 -3.88 9.79
CA PRO A 48 -9.98 -3.98 10.74
C PRO A 48 -10.28 -4.98 11.87
N SER A 49 -9.33 -5.87 12.14
CA SER A 49 -9.40 -6.78 13.30
C SER A 49 -9.23 -6.00 14.62
N ALA A 50 -9.43 -6.69 15.75
CA ALA A 50 -9.12 -6.10 17.06
C ALA A 50 -7.64 -5.67 17.18
N ASP A 51 -6.72 -6.44 16.59
CA ASP A 51 -5.29 -6.12 16.59
C ASP A 51 -4.96 -4.92 15.71
N ASP A 52 -5.69 -4.73 14.60
CA ASP A 52 -5.57 -3.56 13.74
C ASP A 52 -6.07 -2.31 14.46
N GLN A 53 -7.24 -2.39 15.10
CA GLN A 53 -7.79 -1.29 15.89
C GLN A 53 -6.86 -0.90 17.05
N ALA A 54 -6.32 -1.89 17.78
CA ALA A 54 -5.34 -1.64 18.85
C ALA A 54 -4.02 -1.05 18.33
N ALA A 55 -3.68 -1.32 17.07
CA ALA A 55 -2.53 -0.73 16.38
C ALA A 55 -2.82 0.64 15.74
N GLY A 56 -4.05 1.15 15.84
CA GLY A 56 -4.48 2.38 15.18
C GLY A 56 -4.63 2.25 13.66
N ARG A 57 -4.58 1.03 13.10
CA ARG A 57 -4.77 0.78 11.67
C ARG A 57 -6.26 0.85 11.32
N VAL A 58 -6.61 1.82 10.48
CA VAL A 58 -7.99 2.15 10.10
C VAL A 58 -8.09 2.29 8.58
N PRO A 59 -9.27 2.05 7.96
CA PRO A 59 -9.41 2.14 6.51
C PRO A 59 -9.06 3.54 5.99
N GLY A 60 -8.20 3.59 4.98
CA GLY A 60 -7.76 4.85 4.35
C GLY A 60 -6.43 4.70 3.61
N TYR A 61 -5.98 5.78 2.98
CA TYR A 61 -4.74 5.80 2.21
C TYR A 61 -3.49 5.61 3.09
N GLY A 62 -3.57 5.99 4.37
CA GLY A 62 -2.54 5.74 5.36
C GLY A 62 -2.27 4.25 5.57
N GLU A 63 -3.32 3.44 5.67
CA GLU A 63 -3.19 1.99 5.80
C GLU A 63 -2.53 1.36 4.55
N ILE A 64 -2.83 1.88 3.36
CA ILE A 64 -2.17 1.44 2.12
C ILE A 64 -0.65 1.73 2.18
N THR A 65 -0.27 2.89 2.71
CA THR A 65 1.14 3.22 2.94
C THR A 65 1.79 2.26 3.95
N ASN A 66 1.07 1.91 5.03
CA ASN A 66 1.50 0.95 6.03
C ASN A 66 1.73 -0.45 5.44
N ILE A 67 0.84 -0.91 4.55
CA ILE A 67 1.00 -2.18 3.83
C ILE A 67 2.28 -2.18 2.97
N ILE A 68 2.51 -1.09 2.22
CA ILE A 68 3.64 -0.94 1.28
C ILE A 68 4.97 -0.89 2.01
N ASN A 69 5.13 0.00 3.00
CA ASN A 69 6.43 0.22 3.64
C ASN A 69 6.33 0.72 5.09
N GLY A 70 5.31 0.29 5.82
CA GLY A 70 5.02 0.82 7.16
C GLY A 70 6.15 0.65 8.17
N GLY A 71 6.93 -0.43 8.08
CA GLY A 71 8.08 -0.66 8.98
C GLY A 71 9.17 0.42 8.89
N VAL A 72 9.16 1.22 7.82
CA VAL A 72 10.06 2.37 7.63
C VAL A 72 9.33 3.70 7.79
N GLU A 73 8.09 3.79 7.34
CA GLU A 73 7.40 5.08 7.12
C GLU A 73 6.31 5.41 8.16
N CYS A 74 5.84 4.44 8.94
CA CYS A 74 4.66 4.61 9.79
C CYS A 74 4.96 4.44 11.30
N GLY A 75 4.10 5.04 12.13
CA GLY A 75 4.10 4.83 13.59
C GLY A 75 5.16 5.61 14.37
N HIS A 76 5.81 6.59 13.74
CA HIS A 76 6.86 7.42 14.35
C HIS A 76 6.63 8.94 14.15
N GLY A 77 5.38 9.33 13.89
CA GLY A 77 5.00 10.72 13.67
C GLY A 77 5.07 11.12 12.19
N ALA A 78 5.15 12.43 11.95
CA ALA A 78 5.19 12.97 10.59
C ALA A 78 6.46 12.51 9.84
N ASP A 79 6.26 12.02 8.62
CA ASP A 79 7.30 11.51 7.74
C ASP A 79 7.15 12.11 6.33
N ASP A 80 8.25 12.59 5.76
CA ASP A 80 8.27 13.27 4.46
C ASP A 80 7.92 12.32 3.29
N LYS A 81 8.22 11.02 3.40
CA LYS A 81 7.89 10.02 2.36
C LYS A 81 6.40 9.75 2.35
N VAL A 82 5.79 9.66 3.53
CA VAL A 82 4.34 9.56 3.66
C VAL A 82 3.67 10.83 3.11
N ALA A 83 4.21 12.01 3.42
CA ALA A 83 3.70 13.27 2.88
C ALA A 83 3.78 13.33 1.34
N ASP A 84 4.87 12.85 0.74
CA ASP A 84 5.04 12.76 -0.71
C ASP A 84 4.00 11.82 -1.35
N ARG A 85 3.77 10.63 -0.77
CA ARG A 85 2.70 9.71 -1.21
C ARG A 85 1.33 10.37 -1.17
N ILE A 86 1.01 11.05 -0.07
CA ILE A 86 -0.25 11.80 0.09
C ILE A 86 -0.35 12.92 -0.97
N GLY A 87 0.75 13.59 -1.29
CA GLY A 87 0.81 14.63 -2.31
C GLY A 87 0.39 14.11 -3.69
N PHE A 88 0.96 12.99 -4.13
CA PHE A 88 0.56 12.34 -5.39
C PHE A 88 -0.90 11.88 -5.36
N TYR A 89 -1.34 11.28 -4.25
CA TYR A 89 -2.71 10.82 -4.10
C TYR A 89 -3.73 11.97 -4.24
N LYS A 90 -3.53 13.08 -3.50
CA LYS A 90 -4.40 14.26 -3.59
C LYS A 90 -4.44 14.83 -4.99
N ARG A 91 -3.28 15.00 -5.63
CA ARG A 91 -3.19 15.49 -7.01
C ARG A 91 -4.03 14.64 -7.97
N TYR A 92 -3.95 13.31 -7.89
CA TYR A 92 -4.72 12.45 -8.77
C TYR A 92 -6.22 12.43 -8.44
N CYS A 93 -6.59 12.49 -7.16
CA CYS A 93 -7.98 12.67 -6.76
C CYS A 93 -8.58 13.97 -7.31
N ASP A 94 -7.84 15.08 -7.24
CA ASP A 94 -8.26 16.38 -7.79
C ASP A 94 -8.48 16.30 -9.31
N MET A 95 -7.55 15.66 -10.02
CA MET A 95 -7.66 15.47 -11.47
C MET A 95 -8.87 14.61 -11.87
N LEU A 96 -9.24 13.64 -11.03
CA LEU A 96 -10.37 12.75 -11.24
C LEU A 96 -11.70 13.27 -10.67
N GLY A 97 -11.68 14.38 -9.92
CA GLY A 97 -12.86 14.97 -9.30
C GLY A 97 -13.47 14.12 -8.17
N VAL A 98 -12.65 13.37 -7.44
CA VAL A 98 -13.09 12.48 -6.34
C VAL A 98 -12.57 12.96 -4.99
N SER A 99 -13.29 12.65 -3.91
CA SER A 99 -12.83 12.92 -2.54
C SER A 99 -11.57 12.10 -2.22
N TYR A 100 -10.70 12.64 -1.35
CA TYR A 100 -9.54 11.93 -0.81
C TYR A 100 -9.94 10.84 0.19
N GLY A 101 -11.13 10.94 0.79
CA GLY A 101 -11.48 10.16 1.97
C GLY A 101 -10.71 10.58 3.22
N ASP A 102 -10.85 9.78 4.28
CA ASP A 102 -10.25 10.01 5.58
C ASP A 102 -8.97 9.17 5.77
N ASN A 103 -8.27 9.39 6.89
CA ASN A 103 -7.11 8.59 7.33
C ASN A 103 -6.00 8.50 6.26
N LEU A 104 -5.57 9.66 5.76
CA LEU A 104 -4.60 9.75 4.66
C LEU A 104 -3.18 9.38 5.08
N ASP A 105 -2.84 9.56 6.36
CA ASP A 105 -1.53 9.27 6.90
C ASP A 105 -1.51 8.00 7.76
N CYS A 106 -0.30 7.50 7.98
CA CYS A 106 -0.02 6.40 8.91
C CYS A 106 0.90 6.83 10.06
N TYR A 107 0.97 8.12 10.38
CA TYR A 107 1.95 8.68 11.31
C TYR A 107 1.87 8.04 12.70
N ASN A 108 0.65 7.70 13.12
CA ASN A 108 0.37 7.09 14.43
C ASN A 108 -0.09 5.62 14.31
N GLN A 109 -0.01 5.02 13.12
CA GLN A 109 -0.38 3.62 12.94
C GLN A 109 0.82 2.72 13.21
N ARG A 110 0.68 1.76 14.11
CA ARG A 110 1.77 0.80 14.37
C ARG A 110 1.98 -0.07 13.12
N PRO A 111 3.22 -0.21 12.63
CA PRO A 111 3.49 -1.01 11.46
C PRO A 111 3.18 -2.48 11.67
N TYR A 112 2.91 -3.18 10.56
CA TYR A 112 2.86 -4.64 10.58
C TYR A 112 4.24 -5.22 10.95
N PRO A 113 4.28 -6.36 11.66
CA PRO A 113 5.54 -7.04 11.94
C PRO A 113 6.23 -7.47 10.62
N PRO A 114 7.57 -7.63 10.63
CA PRO A 114 8.27 -8.21 9.49
C PRO A 114 7.68 -9.58 9.14
N SER A 115 7.45 -9.81 7.84
CA SER A 115 7.04 -11.10 7.28
C SER A 115 8.20 -12.09 7.22
#